data_AF-A0A6G1X731-F1
#
_entry.id   AF-A0A6G1X731-F1
#
_cell.length_a   1.000
_cell.length_b   1.000
_cell.length_c   1.000
_cell.angle_alpha   90.00
_cell.angle_beta   90.00
_cell.angle_gamma   90.00
#
_symmetry.space_group_name_H-M   'P 1'
#
loop_
_entity.id
_entity.type
_entity.pdbx_description
1 polymer ?
#
loop_
_entity_poly.entity_id
_entity_poly.type
_entity_poly.pdbx_seq_one_letter_code
_entity_poly.pdbx_strand_id
1 'polypeptide(L)'
;MSKNETQALFELITKFIHSLSEEQYRSLISGKGKIEFKENNQGDDKRIEKIKKSRTIREVERNCTGMLKKDIISVCESLKIDAKKRDTKKVLFQKIAAHFQIKDENEDDELIKVKETLQKFKSPEEAKEYLTNQQLLKTKKDIIHLAKLLDVYINPKHTKTMILNRIIESVIGSQLSAQAIRGGT
;
A
#
# COMPACT_ATOMS: atom_id res chain seq x y z
N MET A 1 40.92 8.94 26.09
CA MET A 1 39.69 9.75 26.01
C MET A 1 40.08 11.21 25.93
N SER A 2 39.58 11.92 24.92
CA SER A 2 39.70 13.38 24.83
C SER A 2 38.76 14.06 25.85
N LYS A 3 39.04 15.32 26.19
CA LYS A 3 38.15 16.10 27.08
C LYS A 3 36.70 16.13 26.56
N ASN A 4 36.53 16.19 25.25
CA ASN A 4 35.23 16.23 24.59
C ASN A 4 34.49 14.88 24.69
N GLU A 5 35.20 13.75 24.60
CA GLU A 5 34.63 12.41 24.78
C GLU A 5 34.18 12.19 26.23
N THR A 6 34.98 12.62 27.19
CA THR A 6 34.64 12.54 28.61
C THR A 6 33.41 13.40 28.93
N GLN A 7 33.33 14.61 28.37
CA GLN A 7 32.15 15.47 28.52
C GLN A 7 30.89 14.81 27.95
N ALA A 8 30.97 14.26 26.73
CA ALA A 8 29.84 13.57 26.11
C ALA A 8 29.36 12.36 26.93
N LEU A 9 30.28 11.61 27.54
CA LEU A 9 29.95 10.51 28.44
C LEU A 9 29.19 10.99 29.68
N PHE A 10 29.66 12.05 30.33
CA PHE A 10 28.97 12.62 31.49
C PHE A 10 27.59 13.17 31.14
N GLU A 11 27.44 13.83 29.99
CA GLU A 11 26.13 14.29 29.52
C GLU A 11 25.16 13.12 29.28
N LEU A 12 25.65 12.01 28.72
CA LEU A 12 24.85 10.81 28.48
C LEU A 12 24.40 10.14 29.79
N ILE A 13 25.30 9.99 30.76
CA ILE A 13 24.98 9.46 32.09
C ILE A 13 23.97 10.36 32.80
N THR A 14 24.15 11.67 32.71
CA THR A 14 23.25 12.66 33.33
C THR A 14 21.85 12.53 32.73
N LYS A 15 21.72 12.52 31.40
CA LYS A 15 20.43 12.35 30.71
C LYS A 15 19.77 11.01 31.07
N PHE A 16 20.55 9.94 31.16
CA PHE A 16 20.05 8.64 31.58
C PHE A 16 19.47 8.69 33.00
N ILE A 17 20.21 9.21 33.98
CA ILE A 17 19.75 9.31 35.37
C ILE A 17 18.46 10.14 35.48
N HIS A 18 18.39 11.29 34.81
CA HIS A 18 17.20 12.14 34.83
C HIS A 18 15.97 11.52 34.16
N SER A 19 16.16 10.50 33.31
CA SER A 19 15.06 9.80 32.63
C SER A 19 14.45 8.66 33.45
N LEU A 20 15.07 8.29 34.57
CA LEU A 20 14.61 7.20 35.44
C LEU A 20 13.50 7.68 36.38
N SER A 21 12.52 6.82 36.65
CA SER A 21 11.60 7.03 37.76
C SER A 21 12.29 6.81 39.11
N GLU A 22 11.72 7.35 40.19
CA GLU A 22 12.22 7.12 41.56
C GLU A 22 12.39 5.64 41.92
N GLU A 23 11.46 4.79 41.48
CA GLU A 23 11.53 3.34 41.71
C GLU A 23 12.66 2.67 40.92
N GLN A 24 12.88 3.09 39.68
CA GLN A 24 13.97 2.59 38.82
C GLN A 24 15.33 3.03 39.34
N TYR A 25 15.46 4.31 39.72
CA TYR A 25 16.65 4.87 40.33
C TYR A 25 17.03 4.13 41.62
N ARG A 26 16.06 3.93 42.52
CA ARG A 26 16.26 3.15 43.76
C ARG A 26 16.63 1.69 43.48
N SER A 27 16.03 1.08 42.47
CA SER A 27 16.35 -0.30 42.08
C SER A 27 17.79 -0.40 41.55
N LEU A 28 18.27 0.59 40.81
CA LEU A 28 19.64 0.63 40.31
C LEU A 28 20.67 0.86 41.43
N ILE A 29 20.41 1.80 42.35
CA ILE A 29 21.33 2.05 43.48
C ILE A 29 21.37 0.86 44.46
N SER A 30 20.25 0.17 44.66
CA SER A 30 20.18 -1.00 45.54
C SER A 30 20.73 -2.29 44.93
N GLY A 31 21.26 -2.24 43.69
CA GLY A 31 21.83 -3.39 42.99
C GLY A 31 20.79 -4.42 42.51
N LYS A 32 19.50 -4.08 42.57
CA LYS A 32 18.40 -4.95 42.11
C LYS A 32 17.99 -4.69 40.66
N GLY A 33 18.37 -3.55 40.11
CA GLY A 33 18.10 -3.15 38.73
C GLY A 33 19.16 -3.65 37.75
N LYS A 34 18.73 -3.99 36.53
CA LYS A 34 19.61 -4.35 35.41
C LYS A 34 19.49 -3.30 34.31
N ILE A 35 20.61 -2.82 33.79
CA ILE A 35 20.65 -1.95 32.62
C ILE A 35 20.79 -2.84 31.39
N GLU A 36 19.85 -2.71 30.45
CA GLU A 36 19.92 -3.39 29.15
C GLU A 36 19.99 -2.35 28.04
N PHE A 37 20.96 -2.52 27.14
CA PHE A 37 21.01 -1.76 25.90
C PHE A 37 20.01 -2.34 24.90
N LYS A 38 19.15 -1.49 24.35
CA LYS A 38 18.30 -1.81 23.21
C LYS A 38 18.62 -0.81 22.11
N GLU A 39 18.94 -1.31 20.91
CA GLU A 39 19.07 -0.45 19.74
C GLU A 39 17.75 0.30 19.54
N ASN A 40 17.82 1.62 19.63
CA ASN A 40 16.65 2.46 19.45
C ASN A 40 16.47 2.71 17.95
N ASN A 41 15.60 1.93 17.32
CA ASN A 41 15.22 2.13 15.92
C ASN A 41 14.28 3.34 15.79
N GLN A 42 14.71 4.55 16.17
CA GLN A 42 13.92 5.78 16.02
C GLN A 42 13.51 6.07 14.56
N GLY A 43 14.20 5.46 13.59
CA GLY A 43 13.79 5.49 12.18
C GLY A 43 12.51 4.70 11.89
N ASP A 44 12.25 3.65 12.66
CA ASP A 44 11.08 2.78 12.49
C ASP A 44 9.82 3.45 13.04
N ASP A 45 9.90 4.16 14.17
CA ASP A 45 8.73 4.85 14.77
C ASP A 45 8.09 5.88 13.82
N LYS A 46 8.90 6.72 13.17
CA LYS A 46 8.40 7.69 12.18
C LYS A 46 7.77 7.01 10.97
N ARG A 47 8.23 5.82 10.59
CA ARG A 47 7.70 5.05 9.46
C ARG A 47 6.43 4.31 9.86
N ILE A 48 6.38 3.76 11.06
CA ILE A 48 5.20 3.14 11.65
C ILE A 48 4.05 4.14 11.71
N GLU A 49 4.32 5.40 12.08
CA GLU A 49 3.29 6.44 12.02
C GLU A 49 2.75 6.69 10.61
N LYS A 50 3.61 6.66 9.59
CA LYS A 50 3.20 6.81 8.18
C LYS A 50 2.42 5.59 7.69
N ILE A 51 2.82 4.39 8.09
CA ILE A 51 2.13 3.14 7.79
C ILE A 51 0.73 3.15 8.43
N LYS A 52 0.61 3.59 9.68
CA LYS A 52 -0.68 3.72 10.38
C LYS A 52 -1.65 4.68 9.68
N LYS A 53 -1.14 5.70 8.99
CA LYS A 53 -1.94 6.66 8.20
C LYS A 53 -2.25 6.18 6.78
N SER A 54 -1.68 5.05 6.36
CA SER A 54 -1.87 4.52 5.00
C SER A 54 -3.29 4.00 4.82
N ARG A 55 -3.86 4.22 3.63
CA ARG A 55 -5.21 3.77 3.25
C ARG A 55 -5.22 2.59 2.30
N THR A 56 -4.08 2.28 1.68
CA THR A 56 -3.94 1.18 0.72
C THR A 56 -2.72 0.32 1.02
N ILE A 57 -2.72 -0.92 0.53
CA ILE A 57 -1.57 -1.82 0.66
C ILE A 57 -0.35 -1.22 -0.07
N ARG A 58 -0.58 -0.52 -1.18
CA ARG A 58 0.45 0.19 -1.95
C ARG A 58 1.15 1.30 -1.16
N GLU A 59 0.42 2.02 -0.32
CA GLU A 59 1.01 3.03 0.56
C GLU A 59 1.86 2.39 1.65
N VAL A 60 1.44 1.23 2.18
CA VAL A 60 2.27 0.43 3.09
C VAL A 60 3.56 0.00 2.38
N GLU A 61 3.48 -0.50 1.15
CA GLU A 61 4.66 -0.87 0.34
C GLU A 61 5.58 0.34 0.10
N ARG A 62 5.02 1.50 -0.27
CA ARG A 62 5.78 2.74 -0.48
C ARG A 62 6.49 3.17 0.78
N ASN A 63 5.81 3.17 1.92
CA ASN A 63 6.39 3.55 3.21
C ASN A 63 7.48 2.56 3.69
N CYS A 64 7.44 1.32 3.19
CA CYS A 64 8.47 0.30 3.43
C CYS A 64 9.53 0.21 2.30
N THR A 65 9.52 1.13 1.34
CA THR A 65 10.48 1.09 0.22
C THR A 65 11.91 1.22 0.72
N GLY A 66 12.81 0.39 0.20
CA GLY A 66 14.22 0.34 0.60
C GLY A 66 14.52 -0.42 1.89
N MET A 67 13.50 -0.90 2.63
CA MET A 67 13.72 -1.74 3.81
C MET A 67 14.16 -3.15 3.42
N LEU A 68 15.11 -3.70 4.17
CA LEU A 68 15.45 -5.11 4.08
C LEU A 68 14.35 -5.93 4.75
N LYS A 69 14.26 -7.21 4.37
CA LYS A 69 13.28 -8.12 4.95
C LYS A 69 13.44 -8.24 6.47
N LYS A 70 14.67 -8.19 6.98
CA LYS A 70 14.96 -8.21 8.42
C LYS A 70 14.35 -7.00 9.14
N ASP A 71 14.44 -5.81 8.55
CA ASP A 71 13.90 -4.57 9.15
C ASP A 71 12.37 -4.59 9.16
N ILE A 72 11.74 -5.12 8.10
CA ILE A 72 10.29 -5.29 8.05
C ILE A 72 9.81 -6.29 9.12
N ILE A 73 10.59 -7.35 9.37
CA ILE A 73 10.30 -8.30 10.46
C ILE A 73 10.42 -7.60 11.82
N SER A 74 11.45 -6.80 12.04
CA SER A 74 11.58 -5.99 13.27
C SER A 74 10.39 -5.06 13.50
N VAL A 75 9.87 -4.44 12.43
CA VAL A 75 8.64 -3.63 12.49
C VAL A 75 7.40 -4.48 12.83
N CYS A 76 7.29 -5.68 12.26
CA CYS A 76 6.21 -6.60 12.63
C CYS A 76 6.31 -7.01 14.11
N GLU A 77 7.51 -7.31 14.60
CA GLU A 77 7.76 -7.67 16.00
C GLU A 77 7.39 -6.52 16.96
N SER A 78 7.75 -5.28 16.62
CA SER A 78 7.38 -4.11 17.44
C SER A 78 5.87 -3.86 17.46
N LEU A 79 5.18 -4.18 16.36
CA LEU A 79 3.72 -4.11 16.24
C LEU A 79 2.99 -5.37 16.76
N LYS A 80 3.71 -6.37 17.29
CA LYS A 80 3.15 -7.66 17.74
C LYS A 80 2.41 -8.44 16.63
N ILE A 81 2.87 -8.31 15.40
CA ILE A 81 2.38 -9.04 14.23
C ILE A 81 3.19 -10.34 14.07
N ASP A 82 2.53 -11.49 13.95
CA ASP A 82 3.20 -12.78 13.71
C ASP A 82 3.89 -12.78 12.34
N ALA A 83 5.20 -12.54 12.32
CA ALA A 83 6.04 -12.56 11.12
C ALA A 83 6.99 -13.76 11.15
N LYS A 84 6.97 -14.57 10.09
CA LYS A 84 7.84 -15.75 9.97
C LYS A 84 8.99 -15.46 9.03
N LYS A 85 10.18 -16.02 9.31
CA LYS A 85 11.36 -15.90 8.43
C LYS A 85 11.09 -16.38 6.99
N ARG A 86 10.12 -17.28 6.77
CA ARG A 86 9.70 -17.76 5.45
C ARG A 86 8.81 -16.79 4.68
N ASP A 87 8.18 -15.83 5.35
CA ASP A 87 7.21 -14.92 4.72
C ASP A 87 7.90 -14.03 3.67
N THR A 88 7.25 -13.79 2.54
CA THR A 88 7.76 -12.85 1.53
C THR A 88 7.46 -11.42 1.96
N LYS A 89 8.17 -10.43 1.39
CA LYS A 89 7.88 -9.01 1.68
C LYS A 89 6.40 -8.66 1.47
N LYS A 90 5.79 -9.18 0.40
CA LYS A 90 4.36 -9.02 0.12
C LYS A 90 3.47 -9.55 1.24
N VAL A 91 3.75 -10.75 1.75
CA VAL A 91 2.99 -11.34 2.86
C VAL A 91 3.15 -10.50 4.12
N LEU A 92 4.35 -9.98 4.39
CA LEU A 92 4.57 -9.08 5.53
C LEU A 92 3.77 -7.78 5.38
N PHE A 93 3.73 -7.17 4.19
CA PHE A 93 2.92 -5.97 3.95
C PHE A 93 1.42 -6.23 4.11
N GLN A 94 0.94 -7.39 3.66
CA GLN A 94 -0.45 -7.81 3.87
C GLN A 94 -0.78 -7.99 5.35
N LYS A 95 0.12 -8.59 6.14
CA LYS A 95 -0.04 -8.73 7.59
C LYS A 95 -0.06 -7.38 8.30
N ILE A 96 0.80 -6.45 7.89
CA ILE A 96 0.82 -5.07 8.39
C ILE A 96 -0.48 -4.36 8.03
N ALA A 97 -0.92 -4.43 6.77
CA ALA A 97 -2.17 -3.83 6.33
C ALA A 97 -3.37 -4.40 7.10
N ALA A 98 -3.43 -5.72 7.29
CA ALA A 98 -4.48 -6.39 8.06
C ALA A 98 -4.50 -5.93 9.52
N HIS A 99 -3.33 -5.77 10.16
CA HIS A 99 -3.23 -5.27 11.53
C HIS A 99 -3.81 -3.86 11.70
N PHE A 100 -3.62 -3.00 10.70
CA PHE A 100 -4.17 -1.63 10.70
C PHE A 100 -5.56 -1.51 10.07
N GLN A 101 -6.22 -2.63 9.74
CA GLN A 101 -7.51 -2.66 9.02
C GLN A 101 -7.48 -1.88 7.70
N ILE A 102 -6.31 -1.78 7.08
CA ILE A 102 -6.12 -1.20 5.75
C ILE A 102 -6.67 -2.21 4.76
N LYS A 103 -7.90 -1.98 4.32
CA LYS A 103 -8.47 -2.64 3.15
C LYS A 103 -7.95 -1.87 1.94
N ASP A 104 -7.42 -2.57 0.94
CA ASP A 104 -7.38 -1.95 -0.38
C ASP A 104 -8.83 -1.53 -0.68
N GLU A 105 -9.08 -0.22 -0.83
CA GLU A 105 -10.12 0.18 -1.78
C GLU A 105 -9.71 -0.53 -3.07
N ASN A 106 -10.40 -1.63 -3.40
CA ASN A 106 -9.89 -2.56 -4.39
C ASN A 106 -9.68 -1.76 -5.67
N GLU A 107 -8.57 -1.96 -6.38
CA GLU A 107 -8.50 -1.50 -7.77
C GLU A 107 -9.74 -1.96 -8.54
N ASP A 108 -10.28 -3.13 -8.18
CA ASP A 108 -11.55 -3.63 -8.67
C ASP A 108 -12.74 -2.70 -8.36
N ASP A 109 -12.83 -2.03 -7.19
CA ASP A 109 -13.94 -1.11 -6.88
C ASP A 109 -13.92 0.13 -7.78
N GLU A 110 -12.73 0.68 -8.06
CA GLU A 110 -12.60 1.80 -9.00
C GLU A 110 -12.80 1.36 -10.45
N LEU A 111 -12.31 0.18 -10.83
CA LEU A 111 -12.54 -0.43 -12.15
C LEU A 111 -14.02 -0.81 -12.35
N ILE A 112 -14.74 -1.18 -11.29
CA ILE A 112 -16.19 -1.40 -11.29
C ILE A 112 -16.90 -0.08 -11.58
N LYS A 113 -16.51 1.03 -10.93
CA LYS A 113 -17.06 2.36 -11.26
C LYS A 113 -16.79 2.75 -12.72
N VAL A 114 -15.60 2.47 -13.23
CA VAL A 114 -15.25 2.69 -14.65
C VAL A 114 -16.15 1.84 -15.56
N LYS A 115 -16.37 0.57 -15.25
CA LYS A 115 -17.30 -0.32 -15.97
C LYS A 115 -18.74 0.23 -15.96
N GLU A 116 -19.26 0.59 -14.80
CA GLU A 116 -20.61 1.13 -14.65
C GLU A 116 -20.79 2.44 -15.42
N THR A 117 -19.75 3.29 -15.45
CA THR A 117 -19.76 4.53 -16.21
C THR A 117 -19.69 4.24 -17.72
N LEU A 118 -18.85 3.27 -18.12
CA LEU A 118 -18.70 2.87 -19.51
C LEU A 118 -20.01 2.36 -20.11
N GLN A 119 -20.79 1.61 -19.33
CA GLN A 119 -22.12 1.11 -19.72
C GLN A 119 -23.18 2.20 -19.85
N LYS A 120 -22.92 3.44 -19.42
CA LYS A 120 -23.88 4.55 -19.55
C LYS A 120 -23.67 5.38 -20.81
N PHE A 121 -22.51 5.26 -21.46
CA PHE A 121 -22.24 6.01 -22.69
C PHE A 121 -23.09 5.49 -23.85
N LYS A 122 -23.53 6.42 -24.70
CA LYS A 122 -24.29 6.12 -25.92
C LYS A 122 -23.49 6.36 -27.19
N SER A 123 -22.36 7.05 -27.07
CA SER A 123 -21.44 7.35 -28.17
C SER A 123 -20.10 6.62 -27.96
N PRO A 124 -19.58 5.92 -28.99
CA PRO A 124 -18.23 5.38 -28.99
C PRO A 124 -17.16 6.45 -28.80
N GLU A 125 -17.37 7.66 -29.31
CA GLU A 125 -16.44 8.79 -29.18
C GLU A 125 -16.30 9.25 -27.73
N GLU A 126 -17.43 9.45 -27.02
CA GLU A 126 -17.44 9.87 -25.61
C GLU A 126 -16.73 8.84 -24.71
N ALA A 127 -16.99 7.56 -24.94
CA ALA A 127 -16.35 6.49 -24.19
C ALA A 127 -14.84 6.38 -24.46
N LYS A 128 -14.43 6.63 -25.70
CA LYS A 128 -13.00 6.66 -26.06
C LYS A 128 -12.28 7.78 -25.34
N GLU A 129 -12.87 8.96 -25.31
CA GLU A 129 -12.31 10.12 -24.60
C GLU A 129 -12.22 9.84 -23.09
N TYR A 130 -13.29 9.32 -22.49
CA TYR A 130 -13.32 8.94 -21.08
C TYR A 130 -12.24 7.92 -20.71
N LEU A 131 -12.14 6.81 -21.45
CA LEU A 131 -11.18 5.74 -21.14
C LEU A 131 -9.74 6.17 -21.38
N THR A 132 -9.48 7.05 -22.35
CA THR A 132 -8.13 7.55 -22.64
C THR A 132 -7.64 8.50 -21.56
N ASN A 133 -8.54 9.30 -20.99
CA ASN A 133 -8.24 10.25 -19.92
C ASN A 133 -8.19 9.61 -18.52
N GLN A 134 -8.59 8.33 -18.39
CA GLN A 134 -8.59 7.67 -17.10
C GLN A 134 -7.20 7.31 -16.58
N GLN A 135 -6.90 7.76 -15.36
CA GLN A 135 -5.61 7.51 -14.72
C GLN A 135 -5.38 6.02 -14.41
N LEU A 136 -6.46 5.28 -14.19
CA LEU A 136 -6.43 3.85 -13.88
C LEU A 136 -6.14 2.98 -15.11
N LEU A 137 -6.28 3.51 -16.33
CA LEU A 137 -6.07 2.77 -17.58
C LEU A 137 -4.77 3.20 -18.28
N LYS A 138 -3.78 3.65 -17.50
CA LYS A 138 -2.48 4.08 -18.02
C LYS A 138 -1.71 2.93 -18.64
N THR A 139 -1.70 1.76 -18.01
CA THR A 139 -0.92 0.62 -18.51
C THR A 139 -1.77 -0.36 -19.33
N LYS A 140 -1.10 -1.13 -20.20
CA LYS A 140 -1.74 -2.20 -20.95
C LYS A 140 -2.33 -3.28 -20.04
N LYS A 141 -1.70 -3.53 -18.88
CA LYS A 141 -2.14 -4.51 -17.91
C LYS A 141 -3.50 -4.13 -17.30
N ASP A 142 -3.68 -2.85 -16.97
CA ASP A 142 -4.92 -2.36 -16.36
C ASP A 142 -6.09 -2.44 -17.36
N ILE A 143 -5.83 -2.14 -18.64
CA ILE A 143 -6.83 -2.27 -19.71
C ILE A 143 -7.20 -3.74 -19.96
N ILE A 144 -6.22 -4.65 -19.92
CA ILE A 144 -6.48 -6.09 -20.00
C ILE A 144 -7.35 -6.54 -18.82
N HIS A 145 -7.10 -6.00 -17.63
CA HIS A 145 -7.90 -6.31 -16.44
C HIS A 145 -9.33 -5.79 -16.56
N LEU A 146 -9.52 -4.56 -17.05
CA LEU A 146 -10.85 -4.02 -17.38
C LEU A 146 -11.58 -4.88 -18.41
N ALA A 147 -10.90 -5.34 -19.47
CA ALA A 147 -11.50 -6.21 -20.48
C ALA A 147 -12.02 -7.52 -19.88
N LYS A 148 -11.27 -8.14 -18.97
CA LYS A 148 -11.72 -9.34 -18.25
C LYS A 148 -12.95 -9.06 -17.37
N LEU A 149 -12.98 -7.91 -16.69
CA LEU A 149 -14.08 -7.51 -15.83
C LEU A 149 -15.37 -7.21 -16.62
N LEU A 150 -15.21 -6.81 -17.88
CA LEU A 150 -16.28 -6.60 -18.86
C LEU A 150 -16.63 -7.85 -19.68
N ASP A 151 -15.95 -8.97 -19.44
CA ASP A 151 -16.09 -10.21 -20.22
C ASP A 151 -15.84 -10.02 -21.73
N VAL A 152 -14.90 -9.14 -22.08
CA VAL A 152 -14.51 -8.85 -23.47
C VAL A 152 -13.28 -9.67 -23.84
N TYR A 153 -13.42 -10.53 -24.85
CA TYR A 153 -12.27 -11.23 -25.41
C TYR A 153 -11.30 -10.26 -26.10
N ILE A 154 -10.03 -10.34 -25.71
CA ILE A 154 -8.95 -9.50 -26.23
C ILE A 154 -7.71 -10.33 -26.52
N ASN A 155 -6.97 -9.95 -27.57
CA ASN A 155 -5.68 -10.55 -27.88
C ASN A 155 -4.56 -9.78 -27.15
N PRO A 156 -3.80 -10.42 -26.24
CA PRO A 156 -2.73 -9.74 -25.50
C PRO A 156 -1.60 -9.18 -26.38
N LYS A 157 -1.48 -9.61 -27.64
CA LYS A 157 -0.50 -9.09 -28.61
C LYS A 157 -0.89 -7.72 -29.17
N HIS A 158 -2.18 -7.35 -29.10
CA HIS A 158 -2.66 -6.07 -29.62
C HIS A 158 -2.10 -4.86 -28.87
N THR A 159 -2.05 -3.71 -29.53
CA THR A 159 -1.60 -2.45 -28.91
C THR A 159 -2.63 -1.96 -27.88
N LYS A 160 -2.21 -1.04 -27.01
CA LYS A 160 -3.10 -0.40 -26.01
C LYS A 160 -4.37 0.16 -26.65
N THR A 161 -4.21 0.89 -27.77
CA THR A 161 -5.29 1.51 -28.52
C THR A 161 -6.24 0.48 -29.14
N MET A 162 -5.70 -0.60 -29.71
CA MET A 162 -6.53 -1.68 -30.28
C MET A 162 -7.37 -2.39 -29.21
N ILE A 163 -6.80 -2.62 -28.02
CA ILE A 163 -7.53 -3.26 -26.91
C ILE A 163 -8.65 -2.32 -26.42
N LEU A 164 -8.37 -1.03 -26.27
CA LEU A 164 -9.39 -0.03 -25.89
C LEU A 164 -10.54 0.05 -26.90
N ASN A 165 -10.23 0.15 -28.19
CA ASN A 165 -11.25 0.17 -29.23
C ASN A 165 -12.12 -1.09 -29.19
N ARG A 166 -11.50 -2.26 -28.95
CA ARG A 166 -12.25 -3.52 -28.85
C ARG A 166 -13.21 -3.54 -27.64
N ILE A 167 -12.80 -2.98 -26.51
CA ILE A 167 -13.67 -2.82 -25.33
C ILE A 167 -14.86 -1.92 -25.67
N ILE A 168 -14.60 -0.77 -26.31
CA ILE A 168 -15.64 0.20 -26.69
C ILE A 168 -16.64 -0.43 -27.67
N GLU A 169 -16.16 -1.07 -28.73
CA GLU A 169 -17.00 -1.79 -29.69
C GLU A 169 -17.86 -2.87 -29.02
N SER A 170 -17.28 -3.64 -28.11
CA SER A 170 -17.99 -4.73 -27.45
C SER A 170 -19.07 -4.22 -26.48
N VAL A 171 -18.77 -3.17 -25.72
CA VAL A 171 -19.69 -2.66 -24.68
C VAL A 171 -20.76 -1.74 -25.28
N ILE A 172 -20.41 -0.82 -26.16
CA ILE A 172 -21.34 0.17 -26.71
C ILE A 172 -22.01 -0.36 -27.98
N GLY A 173 -21.28 -1.11 -28.81
CA GLY A 173 -21.85 -1.72 -30.00
C GLY A 173 -22.95 -2.73 -29.65
N SER A 174 -22.81 -3.49 -28.57
CA SER A 174 -23.87 -4.38 -28.06
C SER A 174 -25.09 -3.61 -27.55
N GLN A 175 -24.90 -2.45 -26.91
CA GLN A 175 -25.99 -1.61 -26.42
C GLN A 175 -26.78 -0.93 -27.55
N LEU A 176 -26.09 -0.37 -28.55
CA LEU A 176 -26.73 0.23 -29.72
C LEU A 176 -27.52 -0.82 -30.51
N SER A 177 -26.96 -2.02 -30.68
CA SER A 177 -27.66 -3.14 -31.32
C SER A 177 -28.91 -3.55 -30.52
N ALA A 178 -28.81 -3.65 -29.20
CA ALA A 178 -29.95 -3.99 -28.34
C ALA A 178 -31.05 -2.91 -28.34
N GLN A 179 -30.69 -1.62 -28.44
CA GLN A 179 -31.66 -0.52 -28.55
C GLN A 179 -32.34 -0.48 -29.91
N ALA A 180 -31.61 -0.70 -31.01
CA ALA A 180 -32.17 -0.77 -32.35
C ALA A 180 -33.22 -1.89 -32.48
N ILE A 181 -32.99 -3.03 -31.81
CA ILE A 181 -33.94 -4.16 -31.79
C ILE A 181 -35.19 -3.84 -30.94
N ARG A 182 -35.06 -3.08 -29.85
CA ARG A 182 -36.20 -2.73 -28.96
C ARG A 182 -37.01 -1.52 -29.41
N GLY A 183 -36.42 -0.60 -30.17
CA GLY A 183 -37.11 0.57 -30.72
C GLY A 183 -37.65 0.39 -32.14
N GLY A 184 -37.41 -0.78 -32.75
CA GLY A 184 -37.85 -1.15 -34.10
C GLY A 184 -39.15 -1.94 -34.16
N THR A 185 -39.91 -2.02 -33.07
CA THR A 185 -41.27 -2.58 -32.97
C THR A 185 -42.22 -1.52 -32.48
#